data_AF-A0A2W4SGT2-F1
#
_entry.id   AF-A0A2W4SGT2-F1
#
_cell.length_a   1.000
_cell.length_b   1.000
_cell.length_c   1.000
_cell.angle_alpha   90.00
_cell.angle_beta   90.00
_cell.angle_gamma   90.00
#
_symmetry.space_group_name_H-M   'P 1'
#
loop_
_entity.id
_entity.type
_entity.pdbx_description
1 polymer ?
#
loop_
_entity_poly.entity_id
_entity_poly.type
_entity_poly.pdbx_seq_one_letter_code
_entity_poly.pdbx_strand_id
1 'polypeptide(L)'
;LSEISEVPPPGYGVRGADIDATGVVWVSLGGGHLGEFDRRKCKGPLNGPQATGGHCPEGWTFHRLPGPAFPDQPEESIESSYYTWVDQHNTLGLGANVPMATGNLFDGVHALVEGRFVTLRIPYPLGFYTKGFEGRIDDPDGGWKGRGIWVPSGDRTPWLMEGGKGTRPLVVHFQMRPHPLAK
;
A
#
# COMPACT_ATOMS: atom_id res chain seq x y z
N LEU A 1 17.23 -21.74 -4.92
CA LEU A 1 17.65 -21.11 -3.65
C LEU A 1 16.69 -19.97 -3.39
N SER A 2 16.06 -19.94 -2.22
CA SER A 2 15.24 -18.84 -1.73
C SER A 2 16.10 -17.93 -0.87
N GLU A 3 16.03 -16.62 -1.10
CA GLU A 3 16.63 -15.59 -0.26
C GLU A 3 15.63 -15.22 0.84
N ILE A 4 16.12 -15.06 2.07
CA ILE A 4 15.32 -14.62 3.20
C ILE A 4 15.93 -13.32 3.68
N SER A 5 15.12 -12.27 3.78
CA SER A 5 15.52 -10.98 4.35
C SER A 5 14.55 -10.64 5.46
N GLU A 6 15.06 -10.60 6.70
CA GLU A 6 14.25 -10.24 7.86
C GLU A 6 14.07 -8.72 7.91
N VAL A 7 12.87 -8.28 8.29
CA VAL A 7 12.60 -6.86 8.53
C VAL A 7 13.31 -6.46 9.84
N PRO A 8 14.27 -5.53 9.81
CA PRO A 8 14.91 -5.04 11.03
C PRO A 8 13.98 -4.05 11.76
N PRO A 9 14.23 -3.79 13.06
CA PRO A 9 13.63 -2.63 13.73
C PRO A 9 13.86 -1.33 12.95
N PRO A 10 12.91 -0.37 12.97
CA PRO A 10 11.65 -0.38 13.72
C PRO A 10 10.52 -1.19 13.06
N GLY A 11 10.73 -1.77 11.88
CA GLY A 11 9.71 -2.53 11.18
C GLY A 11 9.42 -3.90 11.80
N TYR A 12 8.14 -4.31 11.81
CA TYR A 12 7.72 -5.64 12.21
C TYR A 12 6.34 -5.99 11.62
N GLY A 13 5.94 -7.27 11.73
CA GLY A 13 4.59 -7.70 11.40
C GLY A 13 4.22 -7.54 9.92
N VAL A 14 5.07 -8.08 9.03
CA VAL A 14 4.82 -8.14 7.58
C VAL A 14 3.40 -8.61 7.28
N ARG A 15 2.68 -7.83 6.48
CA ARG A 15 1.36 -8.17 5.96
C ARG A 15 1.48 -8.50 4.46
N GLY A 16 0.79 -7.77 3.61
CA GLY A 16 0.90 -7.86 2.16
C GLY A 16 2.06 -7.05 1.61
N ALA A 17 2.57 -7.52 0.48
CA ALA A 17 3.70 -6.92 -0.22
C ALA A 17 3.49 -7.04 -1.73
N ASP A 18 4.20 -6.19 -2.46
CA ASP A 18 4.31 -6.22 -3.91
C ASP A 18 5.71 -5.75 -4.34
N ILE A 19 6.07 -6.00 -5.59
CA ILE A 19 7.37 -5.65 -6.14
C ILE A 19 7.21 -4.59 -7.24
N ASP A 20 8.10 -3.62 -7.23
CA ASP A 20 8.12 -2.57 -8.23
C ASP A 20 8.82 -3.02 -9.52
N ALA A 21 8.69 -2.24 -10.60
CA ALA A 21 9.27 -2.58 -11.90
C ALA A 21 10.82 -2.59 -11.91
N THR A 22 11.46 -2.14 -10.84
CA THR A 22 12.91 -2.12 -10.65
C THR A 22 13.42 -3.19 -9.69
N GLY A 23 12.53 -4.02 -9.15
CA GLY A 23 12.85 -5.10 -8.23
C GLY A 23 12.92 -4.69 -6.75
N VAL A 24 12.42 -3.51 -6.38
CA VAL A 24 12.29 -3.09 -4.98
C VAL A 24 10.99 -3.67 -4.41
N VAL A 25 11.08 -4.31 -3.26
CA VAL A 25 9.92 -4.89 -2.58
C VAL A 25 9.31 -3.85 -1.65
N TRP A 26 8.01 -3.69 -1.71
CA TRP A 26 7.23 -2.79 -0.86
C TRP A 26 6.28 -3.58 0.02
N VAL A 27 6.18 -3.24 1.30
CA VAL A 27 5.47 -4.07 2.28
C VAL A 27 4.73 -3.24 3.32
N SER A 28 3.49 -3.64 3.62
CA SER A 28 2.73 -3.11 4.75
C SER A 28 3.22 -3.76 6.04
N LEU A 29 3.66 -2.94 7.01
CA LEU A 29 4.18 -3.40 8.29
C LEU A 29 3.19 -3.10 9.43
N GLY A 30 3.16 -4.00 10.41
CA GLY A 30 2.29 -3.91 11.60
C GLY A 30 2.54 -2.67 12.44
N GLY A 31 3.79 -2.18 12.49
CA GLY A 31 4.14 -0.93 13.16
C GLY A 31 3.73 0.35 12.41
N GLY A 32 2.87 0.25 11.40
CA GLY A 32 2.35 1.42 10.69
C GLY A 32 3.32 2.06 9.70
N HIS A 33 4.20 1.26 9.10
CA HIS A 33 5.13 1.71 8.08
C HIS A 33 4.85 1.02 6.74
N LEU A 34 5.05 1.75 5.65
CA LEU A 34 5.32 1.15 4.35
C LEU A 34 6.83 0.90 4.28
N GLY A 35 7.22 -0.36 4.32
CA GLY A 35 8.61 -0.78 4.17
C GLY A 35 9.02 -0.83 2.70
N GLU A 36 10.19 -0.30 2.39
CA GLU A 36 10.87 -0.38 1.11
C GLU A 36 12.11 -1.24 1.29
N PHE A 37 12.25 -2.31 0.52
CA PHE A 37 13.41 -3.18 0.52
C PHE A 37 14.09 -3.21 -0.85
N ASP A 38 15.27 -2.61 -0.92
CA ASP A 38 16.11 -2.59 -2.10
C ASP A 38 17.33 -3.48 -1.90
N ARG A 39 17.27 -4.68 -2.47
CA ARG A 39 18.36 -5.67 -2.38
C ARG A 39 19.69 -5.18 -2.95
N ARG A 40 19.70 -4.16 -3.81
CA ARG A 40 20.93 -3.62 -4.41
C ARG A 40 21.78 -2.87 -3.39
N LYS A 41 21.20 -2.48 -2.26
CA LYS A 41 21.90 -1.80 -1.16
C LYS A 41 22.62 -2.80 -0.24
N CYS A 42 22.32 -4.09 -0.33
CA CYS A 42 22.90 -5.13 0.50
C CYS A 42 24.42 -5.30 0.29
N LYS A 43 25.15 -5.44 1.38
CA LYS A 43 26.61 -5.60 1.48
C LYS A 43 26.99 -7.00 1.94
N GLY A 44 26.09 -7.68 2.64
CA GLY A 44 26.27 -9.06 3.12
C GLY A 44 26.06 -10.13 2.04
N PRO A 45 26.36 -11.40 2.35
CA PRO A 45 26.12 -12.52 1.45
C PRO A 45 24.61 -12.75 1.27
N LEU A 46 24.13 -12.68 0.03
CA LEU A 46 22.72 -12.89 -0.33
C LEU A 46 22.31 -14.36 -0.52
N ASN A 47 23.27 -15.27 -0.45
CA ASN A 47 23.04 -16.70 -0.61
C ASN A 47 24.06 -17.53 0.18
N GLY A 48 23.75 -18.82 0.33
CA GLY A 48 24.59 -19.78 1.04
C GLY A 48 24.36 -19.79 2.56
N PRO A 49 25.16 -20.55 3.32
CA PRO A 49 24.94 -20.80 4.75
C PRO A 49 24.95 -19.56 5.65
N GLN A 50 25.52 -18.45 5.17
CA GLN A 50 25.62 -17.18 5.90
C GLN A 50 24.46 -16.22 5.62
N ALA A 51 23.58 -16.52 4.65
CA ALA A 51 22.41 -15.72 4.30
C ALA A 51 21.21 -16.07 5.21
N THR A 52 21.30 -15.71 6.48
CA THR A 52 20.40 -16.18 7.55
C THR A 52 19.13 -15.34 7.76
N GLY A 53 18.81 -14.39 6.88
CA GLY A 53 17.73 -13.42 7.11
C GLY A 53 18.21 -12.01 7.46
N GLY A 54 18.94 -11.86 8.57
CA GLY A 54 19.35 -10.56 9.11
C GLY A 54 20.58 -9.90 8.46
N HIS A 55 20.97 -10.33 7.25
CA HIS A 55 22.25 -9.96 6.62
C HIS A 55 22.18 -8.73 5.70
N CYS A 56 21.00 -8.11 5.55
CA CYS A 56 20.81 -6.90 4.76
C CYS A 56 19.89 -5.87 5.44
N PRO A 57 20.27 -5.34 6.62
CA PRO A 57 19.53 -4.23 7.24
C PRO A 57 19.57 -2.96 6.38
N GLU A 58 20.66 -2.71 5.64
CA GLU A 58 20.86 -1.54 4.78
C GLU A 58 19.96 -1.51 3.53
N GLY A 59 19.31 -2.64 3.20
CA GLY A 59 18.31 -2.71 2.13
C GLY A 59 17.00 -2.02 2.51
N TRP A 60 16.73 -1.86 3.80
CA TRP A 60 15.46 -1.39 4.31
C TRP A 60 15.37 0.13 4.44
N THR A 61 14.22 0.68 4.08
CA THR A 61 13.81 2.06 4.36
C THR A 61 12.36 2.02 4.82
N PHE A 62 12.01 2.82 5.84
CA PHE A 62 10.70 2.78 6.46
C PHE A 62 9.99 4.12 6.28
N HIS A 63 8.81 4.08 5.65
CA HIS A 63 7.97 5.25 5.43
C HIS A 63 6.79 5.20 6.40
N ARG A 64 6.81 6.01 7.45
CA ARG A 64 5.73 6.04 8.45
C ARG A 64 4.42 6.48 7.80
N LEU A 65 3.39 5.63 7.88
CA LEU A 65 2.08 5.92 7.30
C LEU A 65 1.43 7.13 8.00
N PRO A 66 0.52 7.85 7.31
CA PRO A 66 -0.28 8.90 7.93
C PRO A 66 -1.04 8.38 9.16
N GLY A 67 -1.48 9.31 10.01
CA GLY A 67 -2.29 8.99 11.19
C GLY A 67 -1.55 9.04 12.52
N PRO A 68 -2.31 8.87 13.62
CA PRO A 68 -1.78 9.00 14.97
C PRO A 68 -0.96 7.77 15.39
N ALA A 69 -0.27 7.90 16.51
CA ALA A 69 0.49 6.84 17.16
C ALA A 69 0.09 6.75 18.63
N PHE A 70 0.53 5.69 19.32
CA PHE A 70 0.46 5.66 20.77
C PHE A 70 1.52 6.59 21.39
N PRO A 71 1.26 7.20 22.57
CA PRO A 71 2.19 8.15 23.18
C PRO A 71 3.59 7.59 23.46
N ASP A 72 3.71 6.29 23.75
CA ASP A 72 4.96 5.58 24.02
C ASP A 72 5.66 5.06 22.76
N GLN A 73 5.00 5.13 21.59
CA GLN A 73 5.50 4.66 20.29
C GLN A 73 5.25 5.71 19.20
N PRO A 74 5.79 6.94 19.33
CA PRO A 74 5.46 8.06 18.45
C PRO A 74 5.89 7.86 16.99
N GLU A 75 6.89 7.02 16.76
CA GLU A 75 7.41 6.69 15.42
C GLU A 75 6.51 5.71 14.66
N GLU A 76 5.53 5.08 15.30
CA GLU A 76 4.59 4.15 14.66
C GLU A 76 3.34 4.86 14.12
N SER A 77 2.50 4.13 13.38
CA SER A 77 1.15 4.58 13.01
C SER A 77 0.11 3.49 13.25
N ILE A 78 -1.07 3.88 13.74
CA ILE A 78 -2.19 2.95 13.92
C ILE A 78 -3.01 2.72 12.64
N GLU A 79 -2.56 3.19 11.47
CA GLU A 79 -3.28 3.14 10.17
C GLU A 79 -3.93 1.80 9.82
N SER A 80 -3.42 0.68 10.34
CA SER A 80 -3.94 -0.67 10.10
C SER A 80 -3.87 -1.08 8.62
N SER A 81 -2.77 -0.73 7.94
CA SER A 81 -2.51 -1.21 6.58
C SER A 81 -2.40 -2.73 6.53
N TYR A 82 -2.80 -3.32 5.41
CA TYR A 82 -2.86 -4.75 5.20
C TYR A 82 -2.16 -5.15 3.90
N TYR A 83 -2.49 -4.53 2.77
CA TYR A 83 -1.88 -4.86 1.48
C TYR A 83 -1.13 -3.66 0.92
N THR A 84 -0.03 -3.97 0.24
CA THR A 84 0.74 -3.01 -0.56
C THR A 84 0.71 -3.49 -2.00
N TRP A 85 0.50 -2.56 -2.92
CA TRP A 85 0.50 -2.77 -4.36
C TRP A 85 1.27 -1.64 -5.04
N VAL A 86 1.97 -1.92 -6.12
CA VAL A 86 2.74 -0.90 -6.85
C VAL A 86 2.08 -0.63 -8.20
N ASP A 87 1.73 0.64 -8.46
CA ASP A 87 1.20 1.08 -9.76
C ASP A 87 2.30 1.17 -10.81
N GLN A 88 2.81 0.02 -11.27
CA GLN A 88 3.91 -0.03 -12.24
C GLN A 88 3.60 0.70 -13.55
N HIS A 89 2.32 0.82 -13.92
CA HIS A 89 1.88 1.28 -15.24
C HIS A 89 1.12 2.61 -15.22
N ASN A 90 1.14 3.35 -14.12
CA ASN A 90 0.43 4.63 -14.00
C ASN A 90 -1.08 4.49 -14.32
N THR A 91 -1.68 3.41 -13.83
CA THR A 91 -3.09 3.11 -13.99
C THR A 91 -3.98 4.09 -13.23
N LEU A 92 -3.52 4.62 -12.09
CA LEU A 92 -4.28 5.63 -11.35
C LEU A 92 -4.10 7.04 -11.91
N GLY A 93 -2.93 7.34 -12.49
CA GLY A 93 -2.59 8.69 -12.96
C GLY A 93 -1.69 9.50 -12.01
N LEU A 94 -1.15 8.88 -10.95
CA LEU A 94 -0.22 9.53 -10.00
C LEU A 94 1.27 9.37 -10.36
N GLY A 95 1.57 8.65 -11.44
CA GLY A 95 2.93 8.30 -11.85
C GLY A 95 3.09 6.81 -12.05
N ALA A 96 4.11 6.41 -12.81
CA ALA A 96 4.49 5.00 -12.92
C ALA A 96 5.32 4.60 -11.70
N ASN A 97 5.21 3.33 -11.31
CA ASN A 97 5.97 2.72 -10.22
C ASN A 97 5.69 3.35 -8.84
N VAL A 98 4.45 3.80 -8.60
CA VAL A 98 4.04 4.42 -7.33
C VAL A 98 3.57 3.33 -6.37
N PRO A 99 4.25 3.11 -5.22
CA PRO A 99 3.79 2.16 -4.23
C PRO A 99 2.62 2.73 -3.43
N MET A 100 1.65 1.87 -3.17
CA MET A 100 0.40 2.22 -2.50
C MET A 100 0.11 1.21 -1.39
N ALA A 101 -0.33 1.69 -0.24
CA ALA A 101 -0.77 0.85 0.88
C ALA A 101 -2.27 1.04 1.13
N THR A 102 -2.94 0.00 1.61
CA THR A 102 -4.30 0.15 2.13
C THR A 102 -4.31 1.08 3.35
N GLY A 103 -5.23 2.03 3.39
CA GLY A 103 -5.42 2.99 4.49
C GLY A 103 -6.72 2.71 5.24
N ASN A 104 -6.75 1.61 6.00
CA ASN A 104 -7.99 1.06 6.54
C ASN A 104 -8.61 1.93 7.64
N LEU A 105 -7.80 2.64 8.45
CA LEU A 105 -8.34 3.60 9.41
C LEU A 105 -8.55 5.00 8.82
N PHE A 106 -8.18 5.20 7.55
CA PHE A 106 -8.53 6.39 6.76
C PHE A 106 -9.66 6.16 5.76
N ASP A 107 -10.31 4.99 5.77
CA ASP A 107 -11.34 4.59 4.80
C ASP A 107 -10.85 4.70 3.33
N GLY A 108 -9.63 4.27 3.03
CA GLY A 108 -9.04 4.52 1.71
C GLY A 108 -7.73 3.81 1.39
N VAL A 109 -6.91 4.48 0.59
CA VAL A 109 -5.55 4.04 0.21
C VAL A 109 -4.57 5.21 0.29
N HIS A 110 -3.30 4.90 0.55
CA HIS A 110 -2.20 5.87 0.63
C HIS A 110 -1.20 5.58 -0.50
N ALA A 111 -1.01 6.53 -1.42
CA ALA A 111 0.01 6.46 -2.46
C ALA A 111 1.26 7.26 -2.04
N LEU A 112 2.46 6.66 -2.09
CA LEU A 112 3.70 7.39 -1.81
C LEU A 112 4.22 8.03 -3.09
N VAL A 113 3.90 9.30 -3.29
CA VAL A 113 4.29 10.09 -4.47
C VAL A 113 5.41 11.06 -4.06
N GLU A 114 6.58 10.93 -4.69
CA GLU A 114 7.75 11.78 -4.41
C GLU A 114 8.10 11.86 -2.91
N GLY A 115 8.05 10.70 -2.22
CA GLY A 115 8.35 10.60 -0.79
C GLY A 115 7.27 11.17 0.14
N ARG A 116 6.08 11.52 -0.37
CA ARG A 116 4.95 12.01 0.43
C ARG A 116 3.70 11.18 0.17
N PHE A 117 2.95 10.92 1.23
CA PHE A 117 1.69 10.20 1.11
C PHE A 117 0.57 11.11 0.55
N VAL A 118 -0.06 10.65 -0.51
CA VAL A 118 -1.33 11.14 -1.05
C VAL A 118 -2.41 10.16 -0.60
N THR A 119 -3.32 10.63 0.25
CA THR A 119 -4.43 9.83 0.77
C THR A 119 -5.66 9.97 -0.10
N LEU A 120 -6.17 8.84 -0.60
CA LEU A 120 -7.42 8.76 -1.35
C LEU A 120 -8.48 8.14 -0.44
N ARG A 121 -9.30 8.99 0.17
CA ARG A 121 -10.32 8.60 1.13
C ARG A 121 -11.70 8.49 0.48
N ILE A 122 -12.44 7.47 0.87
CA ILE A 122 -13.88 7.37 0.63
C ILE A 122 -14.62 7.93 1.85
N PRO A 123 -15.46 8.98 1.66
CA PRO A 123 -16.16 9.57 2.78
C PRO A 123 -17.37 8.73 3.23
N TYR A 124 -17.98 7.96 2.32
CA TYR A 124 -19.15 7.11 2.58
C TYR A 124 -19.22 5.94 1.57
N PRO A 125 -19.74 4.76 1.98
CA PRO A 125 -20.13 4.40 3.34
C PRO A 125 -18.93 4.32 4.29
N LEU A 126 -19.14 4.62 5.58
CA LEU A 126 -18.13 4.51 6.62
C LEU A 126 -17.75 3.05 6.90
N GLY A 127 -16.48 2.83 7.22
CA GLY A 127 -15.94 1.51 7.50
C GLY A 127 -15.43 0.82 6.24
N PHE A 128 -14.57 1.50 5.47
CA PHE A 128 -13.98 0.90 4.29
C PHE A 128 -12.67 0.17 4.62
N TYR A 129 -12.77 -1.12 4.92
CA TYR A 129 -11.62 -1.97 5.24
C TYR A 129 -11.20 -2.79 4.02
N THR A 130 -10.11 -2.43 3.35
CA THR A 130 -9.62 -3.14 2.17
C THR A 130 -8.44 -4.07 2.47
N LYS A 131 -8.30 -5.11 1.65
CA LYS A 131 -7.24 -6.12 1.74
C LYS A 131 -6.46 -6.33 0.45
N GLY A 132 -6.75 -5.54 -0.58
CA GLY A 132 -6.16 -5.69 -1.90
C GLY A 132 -6.80 -4.72 -2.87
N PHE A 133 -6.09 -4.42 -3.94
CA PHE A 133 -6.56 -3.57 -5.03
C PHE A 133 -5.67 -3.74 -6.25
N GLU A 134 -6.22 -3.42 -7.41
CA GLU A 134 -5.52 -3.54 -8.69
C GLU A 134 -5.88 -2.38 -9.61
N GLY A 135 -4.93 -2.03 -10.47
CA GLY A 135 -5.09 -1.03 -11.51
C GLY A 135 -5.59 -1.61 -12.83
N ARG A 136 -6.37 -0.82 -13.58
CA ARG A 136 -6.76 -1.18 -14.96
C ARG A 136 -6.77 0.05 -15.84
N ILE A 137 -6.26 -0.12 -17.06
CA ILE A 137 -6.36 0.85 -18.16
C ILE A 137 -7.37 0.25 -19.15
N ASP A 138 -8.58 0.80 -19.13
CA ASP A 138 -9.69 0.41 -20.01
C ASP A 138 -9.57 1.04 -21.40
N ASP A 139 -9.07 2.28 -21.45
CA ASP A 139 -8.82 3.01 -22.68
C ASP A 139 -7.53 3.84 -22.52
N PRO A 140 -6.44 3.48 -23.22
CA PRO A 140 -5.19 4.23 -23.14
C PRO A 140 -5.33 5.67 -23.65
N ASP A 141 -6.25 5.94 -24.57
CA ASP A 141 -6.51 7.25 -25.17
C ASP A 141 -7.60 8.04 -24.41
N GLY A 142 -8.33 7.39 -23.49
CA GLY A 142 -9.41 7.95 -22.69
C GLY A 142 -8.96 8.87 -21.53
N GLY A 143 -7.67 9.17 -21.43
CA GLY A 143 -7.09 10.01 -20.38
C GLY A 143 -7.32 9.46 -18.97
N TRP A 144 -7.77 10.31 -18.05
CA TRP A 144 -8.06 9.92 -16.66
C TRP A 144 -9.33 9.08 -16.51
N LYS A 145 -10.24 9.14 -17.50
CA LYS A 145 -11.51 8.39 -17.47
C LYS A 145 -11.34 6.94 -17.91
N GLY A 146 -10.36 6.68 -18.78
CA GLY A 146 -10.04 5.36 -19.30
C GLY A 146 -9.18 4.53 -18.35
N ARG A 147 -8.95 4.99 -17.12
CA ARG A 147 -8.07 4.30 -16.16
C ARG A 147 -8.54 4.52 -14.73
N GLY A 148 -8.04 3.69 -13.83
CA GLY A 148 -8.29 3.81 -12.40
C GLY A 148 -7.76 2.61 -11.63
N ILE A 149 -8.09 2.58 -10.33
CA ILE A 149 -7.87 1.42 -9.48
C ILE A 149 -9.19 0.95 -8.89
N TRP A 150 -9.30 -0.37 -8.74
CA TRP A 150 -10.47 -1.04 -8.18
C TRP A 150 -10.09 -1.66 -6.84
N VAL A 151 -10.71 -1.16 -5.79
CA VAL A 151 -10.39 -1.49 -4.41
C VAL A 151 -11.60 -2.20 -3.79
N PRO A 152 -11.58 -3.53 -3.62
CA PRO A 152 -12.59 -4.22 -2.85
C PRO A 152 -12.54 -3.84 -1.37
N SER A 153 -13.71 -3.68 -0.76
CA SER A 153 -13.86 -3.85 0.69
C SER A 153 -13.69 -5.35 1.00
N GLY A 154 -12.78 -5.64 1.92
CA GLY A 154 -12.45 -6.96 2.44
C GLY A 154 -13.23 -7.35 3.70
N ASP A 155 -14.32 -6.65 3.98
CA ASP A 155 -15.19 -6.90 5.13
C ASP A 155 -15.93 -8.22 4.99
N ARG A 156 -15.83 -9.07 6.02
CA ARG A 156 -16.46 -10.39 6.04
C ARG A 156 -17.95 -10.33 6.42
N THR A 157 -18.38 -9.19 6.93
CA THR A 157 -19.73 -8.97 7.47
C THR A 157 -20.26 -7.62 7.00
N PRO A 158 -20.49 -7.42 5.69
CA PRO A 158 -20.90 -6.13 5.15
C PRO A 158 -22.20 -5.57 5.74
N TRP A 159 -23.03 -6.44 6.34
CA TRP A 159 -24.25 -6.05 7.04
C TRP A 159 -24.04 -5.44 8.44
N LEU A 160 -22.80 -5.42 8.96
CA LEU A 160 -22.43 -4.75 10.21
C LEU A 160 -21.88 -3.33 9.99
N MET A 161 -21.85 -2.87 8.75
CA MET A 161 -21.40 -1.52 8.37
C MET A 161 -22.61 -0.66 8.00
N GLU A 162 -22.34 0.56 7.56
CA GLU A 162 -23.37 1.44 7.01
C GLU A 162 -24.16 0.74 5.87
N GLY A 163 -25.49 0.84 5.93
CA GLY A 163 -26.42 0.12 5.05
C GLY A 163 -27.12 -1.09 5.69
N GLY A 164 -26.51 -1.75 6.68
CA GLY A 164 -27.15 -2.78 7.51
C GLY A 164 -27.54 -4.08 6.79
N LYS A 165 -28.58 -4.76 7.29
CA LYS A 165 -29.00 -6.08 6.78
C LYS A 165 -29.35 -6.00 5.28
N GLY A 166 -28.66 -6.80 4.47
CA GLY A 166 -28.84 -6.87 3.02
C GLY A 166 -27.73 -6.16 2.22
N THR A 167 -26.82 -5.43 2.89
CA THR A 167 -25.63 -4.87 2.24
C THR A 167 -24.79 -5.97 1.59
N ARG A 168 -24.37 -5.71 0.34
CA ARG A 168 -23.54 -6.59 -0.48
C ARG A 168 -22.07 -6.15 -0.41
N PRO A 169 -21.12 -7.02 -0.80
CA PRO A 169 -19.72 -6.61 -0.99
C PRO A 169 -19.60 -5.39 -1.92
N LEU A 170 -18.66 -4.51 -1.61
CA LEU A 170 -18.40 -3.26 -2.31
C LEU A 170 -17.04 -3.34 -3.02
N VAL A 171 -16.98 -2.85 -4.26
CA VAL A 171 -15.73 -2.50 -4.94
C VAL A 171 -15.80 -1.03 -5.28
N VAL A 172 -14.78 -0.28 -4.86
CA VAL A 172 -14.67 1.15 -5.11
C VAL A 172 -13.75 1.38 -6.30
N HIS A 173 -14.20 2.19 -7.25
CA HIS A 173 -13.39 2.64 -8.39
C HIS A 173 -12.86 4.05 -8.10
N PHE A 174 -11.55 4.16 -7.93
CA PHE A 174 -10.89 5.46 -7.80
C PHE A 174 -10.37 5.92 -9.17
N GLN A 175 -10.63 7.18 -9.49
CA GLN A 175 -10.07 7.86 -10.66
C GLN A 175 -9.47 9.18 -10.23
N MET A 176 -8.28 9.50 -10.73
CA MET A 176 -7.59 10.74 -10.44
C MET A 176 -7.69 11.71 -11.61
N ARG A 177 -8.33 12.85 -11.41
CA ARG A 177 -8.31 13.92 -12.41
C ARG A 177 -6.93 14.59 -12.42
N PRO A 178 -6.40 14.96 -13.61
CA PRO A 178 -5.13 15.68 -13.69
C PRO A 178 -5.23 17.10 -13.12
N HIS A 179 -6.44 17.68 -13.12
CA HIS A 179 -6.74 18.96 -12.49
C HIS A 179 -8.25 19.05 -12.13
N PRO A 180 -8.65 19.96 -11.22
CA PRO A 180 -10.03 20.04 -10.74
C PRO A 180 -11.09 20.32 -11.83
N LEU A 181 -10.69 20.93 -12.94
CA LEU A 181 -11.58 21.30 -14.05
C LEU A 181 -11.63 20.26 -15.18
N ALA A 182 -10.91 19.13 -15.06
CA ALA A 182 -10.89 18.11 -16.10
C ALA A 182 -12.30 17.52 -16.26
N LYS A 183 -12.83 17.51 -17.49
CA LYS A 183 -14.20 17.07 -17.78
C LYS A 183 -14.28 15.61 -18.15
#